data_AF-K2H601-F1
#
_entry.id   AF-K2H601-F1
#
_cell.length_a   1.000
_cell.length_b   1.000
_cell.length_c   1.000
_cell.angle_alpha   90.00
_cell.angle_beta   90.00
_cell.angle_gamma   90.00
#
_symmetry.space_group_name_H-M   'P 1'
#
loop_
_entity.id
_entity.type
_entity.pdbx_description
1 polymer ?
#
loop_
_entity_poly.entity_id
_entity_poly.type
_entity_poly.pdbx_seq_one_letter_code
_entity_poly.pdbx_strand_id
1 'polypeptide(L)'
;MTILIILNLFVFNSIAITCQKSYYKKNGDCIKCPLYCYEGSCLDEVGCTKCKEGNFLSDDGKCYSCQTGCFSCTDSIHCQKCSNGFVKREDKCCMAYCDVHCKCNSCNENGCMSCVNGFYLNNSQCVSCPLHCDLCTYNQCFACENGYSYDSITKSCIENKNNNFTLRFIFTILCASICLLFIIAISSIFLILKREREERMKKVVKALL
;
A
#
# COMPACT_ATOMS: atom_id res chain seq x y z
N MET A 1 68.27 29.23 -15.17
CA MET A 1 67.22 29.68 -14.23
C MET A 1 65.79 29.38 -14.72
N THR A 2 65.61 28.47 -15.68
CA THR A 2 64.30 28.10 -16.24
C THR A 2 63.90 26.65 -15.96
N ILE A 3 64.88 25.75 -15.70
CA ILE A 3 64.63 24.35 -15.34
C ILE A 3 64.12 24.20 -13.89
N LEU A 4 64.54 25.08 -12.98
CA LEU A 4 64.10 25.06 -11.56
C LEU A 4 62.64 25.53 -11.38
N ILE A 5 62.07 26.25 -12.35
CA ILE A 5 60.69 26.73 -12.33
C ILE A 5 59.75 25.64 -12.85
N ILE A 6 60.21 24.82 -13.82
CA ILE A 6 59.45 23.69 -14.35
C ILE A 6 59.31 22.57 -13.29
N LEU A 7 60.35 22.31 -12.49
CA LEU A 7 60.27 21.38 -11.36
C LEU A 7 59.32 21.85 -10.23
N ASN A 8 59.08 23.16 -10.11
CA ASN A 8 58.07 23.69 -9.17
C ASN A 8 56.64 23.68 -9.74
N LEU A 9 56.44 23.53 -11.05
CA LEU A 9 55.11 23.41 -11.66
C LEU A 9 54.59 21.96 -11.67
N PHE A 10 55.47 20.95 -11.60
CA PHE A 10 55.06 19.54 -11.54
C PHE A 10 54.78 19.04 -10.11
N VAL A 11 55.22 19.74 -9.06
CA VAL A 11 54.98 19.32 -7.66
C VAL A 11 53.58 19.72 -7.16
N PHE A 12 52.84 20.57 -7.87
CA PHE A 12 51.48 20.98 -7.48
C PHE A 12 50.34 20.09 -7.99
N ASN A 13 50.62 18.95 -8.65
CA ASN A 13 49.56 18.23 -9.39
C ASN A 13 49.12 16.87 -8.87
N SER A 14 49.53 16.40 -7.69
CA SER A 14 48.91 15.18 -7.11
C SER A 14 49.14 15.03 -5.60
N ILE A 15 48.76 16.01 -4.77
CA ILE A 15 48.49 15.67 -3.37
C ILE A 15 47.15 14.93 -3.40
N ALA A 16 47.20 13.60 -3.45
CA ALA A 16 46.00 12.80 -3.28
C ALA A 16 45.44 13.12 -1.88
N ILE A 17 44.30 13.82 -1.83
CA ILE A 17 43.57 14.05 -0.58
C ILE A 17 43.15 12.67 -0.07
N THR A 18 43.91 12.15 0.88
CA THR A 18 43.58 10.91 1.60
C THR A 18 42.71 11.26 2.80
N CYS A 19 41.48 10.77 2.81
CA CYS A 19 40.58 10.98 3.94
C CYS A 19 40.98 10.14 5.16
N GLN A 20 40.68 10.63 6.37
CA GLN A 20 40.90 9.90 7.62
C GLN A 20 39.98 8.67 7.73
N LYS A 21 40.32 7.71 8.60
CA LYS A 21 39.47 6.53 8.86
C LYS A 21 38.05 6.97 9.24
N SER A 22 37.04 6.32 8.67
CA SER A 22 35.61 6.66 8.81
C SER A 22 35.14 7.87 7.99
N TYR A 23 35.94 8.33 7.03
CA TYR A 23 35.54 9.29 6.00
C TYR A 23 35.78 8.68 4.62
N TYR A 24 35.00 9.12 3.64
CA TYR A 24 35.17 8.76 2.23
C TYR A 24 35.26 10.04 1.39
N LYS A 25 35.96 9.97 0.28
CA LYS A 25 36.11 11.08 -0.65
C LYS A 25 34.88 11.16 -1.55
N LYS A 26 34.30 12.34 -1.73
CA LYS A 26 33.25 12.60 -2.72
C LYS A 26 33.46 13.98 -3.31
N ASN A 27 33.60 14.07 -4.63
CA ASN A 27 33.86 15.34 -5.34
C ASN A 27 35.06 16.14 -4.79
N GLY A 28 36.07 15.47 -4.26
CA GLY A 28 37.24 16.12 -3.65
C GLY A 28 37.12 16.43 -2.16
N ASP A 29 35.92 16.34 -1.58
CA ASP A 29 35.68 16.58 -0.15
C ASP A 29 35.73 15.26 0.64
N CYS A 30 36.18 15.33 1.90
CA CYS A 30 36.12 14.21 2.83
C CYS A 30 34.81 14.25 3.62
N ILE A 31 33.89 13.34 3.30
CA ILE A 31 32.59 13.21 3.96
C ILE A 31 32.64 12.07 4.97
N LYS A 32 32.09 12.29 6.17
CA LYS A 32 32.02 11.26 7.19
C LYS A 32 31.14 10.10 6.71
N CYS A 33 31.60 8.86 6.92
CA CYS A 33 30.83 7.67 6.60
C CYS A 33 29.48 7.68 7.34
N PRO A 34 28.39 7.28 6.66
CA PRO A 34 27.08 7.19 7.28
C PRO A 34 27.08 6.32 8.54
N LEU A 35 26.27 6.70 9.52
CA LEU A 35 26.00 5.85 10.69
C LEU A 35 25.47 4.49 10.23
N TYR A 36 25.81 3.44 10.97
CA TYR A 36 25.42 2.06 10.69
C TYR A 36 25.90 1.48 9.35
N CYS A 37 26.83 2.15 8.65
CA CYS A 37 27.50 1.54 7.51
C CYS A 37 28.39 0.38 7.98
N TYR A 38 28.39 -0.73 7.23
CA TYR A 38 29.23 -1.88 7.51
C TYR A 38 30.72 -1.52 7.31
N GLU A 39 31.60 -2.10 8.13
CA GLU A 39 33.03 -1.82 8.04
C GLU A 39 33.59 -2.29 6.68
N GLY A 40 34.27 -1.38 5.96
CA GLY A 40 34.77 -1.66 4.60
C GLY A 40 33.74 -1.49 3.48
N SER A 41 32.50 -1.06 3.79
CA SER A 41 31.46 -0.81 2.77
C SER A 41 31.21 0.68 2.51
N CYS A 42 32.03 1.56 3.08
CA CYS A 42 32.03 2.99 2.80
C CYS A 42 33.11 3.26 1.74
N LEU A 43 32.69 3.55 0.51
CA LEU A 43 33.57 3.65 -0.67
C LEU A 43 33.61 5.10 -1.18
N ASP A 44 34.77 5.49 -1.73
CA ASP A 44 34.94 6.80 -2.36
C ASP A 44 33.99 6.97 -3.57
N GLU A 45 33.50 8.18 -3.77
CA GLU A 45 32.50 8.65 -4.74
C GLU A 45 31.12 7.99 -4.64
N VAL A 46 30.99 6.87 -3.92
CA VAL A 46 29.74 6.10 -3.77
C VAL A 46 29.08 6.34 -2.41
N GLY A 47 29.85 6.38 -1.32
CA GLY A 47 29.32 6.36 0.04
C GLY A 47 29.10 4.94 0.55
N CYS A 48 28.04 4.73 1.35
CA CYS A 48 27.79 3.40 1.92
C CYS A 48 27.11 2.48 0.92
N THR A 49 27.63 1.26 0.77
CA THR A 49 27.09 0.21 -0.12
C THR A 49 26.44 -0.94 0.63
N LYS A 50 26.66 -1.03 1.95
CA LYS A 50 26.09 -2.08 2.79
C LYS A 50 25.94 -1.58 4.22
N CYS A 51 24.77 -1.80 4.79
CA CYS A 51 24.46 -1.45 6.17
C CYS A 51 24.73 -2.63 7.12
N LYS A 52 24.98 -2.31 8.39
CA LYS A 52 25.01 -3.29 9.48
C LYS A 52 23.63 -3.91 9.66
N GLU A 53 23.60 -5.10 10.27
CA GLU A 53 22.34 -5.79 10.62
C GLU A 53 21.40 -4.86 11.42
N GLY A 54 20.09 -5.06 11.24
CA GLY A 54 19.07 -4.16 11.79
C GLY A 54 18.95 -2.80 11.08
N ASN A 55 19.60 -2.61 9.93
CA ASN A 55 19.52 -1.39 9.13
C ASN A 55 19.36 -1.71 7.64
N PHE A 56 18.70 -0.81 6.90
CA PHE A 56 18.56 -0.88 5.44
C PHE A 56 19.27 0.29 4.76
N LEU A 57 19.71 0.07 3.52
CA LEU A 57 20.33 1.10 2.69
C LEU A 57 19.23 1.88 1.96
N SER A 58 19.25 3.20 2.11
CA SER A 58 18.37 4.13 1.40
C SER A 58 19.03 4.67 0.14
N ASP A 59 18.22 5.18 -0.78
CA ASP A 59 18.65 5.71 -2.08
C ASP A 59 19.64 6.88 -1.96
N ASP A 60 19.66 7.58 -0.82
CA ASP A 60 20.60 8.65 -0.51
C ASP A 60 21.99 8.15 -0.05
N GLY A 61 22.22 6.83 -0.10
CA GLY A 61 23.48 6.19 0.27
C GLY A 61 23.70 6.14 1.79
N LYS A 62 22.64 6.29 2.59
CA LYS A 62 22.69 6.21 4.05
C LYS A 62 21.96 4.98 4.58
N CYS A 63 22.32 4.59 5.80
CA CYS A 63 21.69 3.48 6.49
C CYS A 63 20.69 3.99 7.52
N TYR A 64 19.50 3.42 7.51
CA TYR A 64 18.44 3.71 8.46
C TYR A 64 18.06 2.45 9.23
N SER A 65 17.72 2.62 10.50
CA SER A 65 17.30 1.53 11.35
C SER A 65 16.01 0.90 10.86
N CYS A 66 15.94 -0.42 10.91
CA CYS A 66 14.69 -1.15 10.81
C CYS A 66 13.78 -0.83 12.00
N GLN A 67 12.49 -1.17 11.87
CA GLN A 67 11.58 -1.17 13.01
C GLN A 67 12.08 -2.08 14.16
N THR A 68 11.64 -1.79 15.38
CA THR A 68 12.00 -2.55 16.59
C THR A 68 11.79 -4.04 16.41
N GLY A 69 12.79 -4.83 16.81
CA GLY A 69 12.74 -6.29 16.75
C GLY A 69 12.94 -6.89 15.37
N CYS A 70 13.20 -6.07 14.35
CA CYS A 70 13.55 -6.55 13.02
C CYS A 70 15.07 -6.73 12.86
N PHE A 71 15.48 -7.90 12.38
CA PHE A 71 16.87 -8.25 12.10
C PHE A 71 17.32 -7.77 10.71
N SER A 72 16.43 -7.87 9.71
CA SER A 72 16.68 -7.39 8.34
C SER A 72 15.39 -6.87 7.72
N CYS A 73 15.44 -5.69 7.10
CA CYS A 73 14.30 -5.02 6.48
C CYS A 73 14.67 -4.47 5.11
N THR A 74 13.67 -4.21 4.27
CA THR A 74 13.84 -3.51 2.98
C THR A 74 13.66 -2.00 3.12
N ASP A 75 12.88 -1.57 4.11
CA ASP A 75 12.67 -0.18 4.50
C ASP A 75 12.27 -0.11 5.98
N SER A 76 11.83 1.06 6.45
CA SER A 76 11.47 1.28 7.85
C SER A 76 10.24 0.49 8.32
N ILE A 77 9.43 -0.05 7.41
CA ILE A 77 8.16 -0.70 7.68
C ILE A 77 8.20 -2.20 7.36
N HIS A 78 8.86 -2.61 6.28
CA HIS A 78 8.81 -3.98 5.78
C HIS A 78 9.96 -4.84 6.34
N CYS A 79 9.65 -5.67 7.34
CA CYS A 79 10.63 -6.59 7.90
C CYS A 79 10.66 -7.95 7.20
N GLN A 80 11.86 -8.35 6.78
CA GLN A 80 12.13 -9.65 6.17
C GLN A 80 12.33 -10.74 7.24
N LYS A 81 13.07 -10.44 8.31
CA LYS A 81 13.39 -11.40 9.37
C LYS A 81 13.34 -10.74 10.74
N CYS A 82 12.68 -11.38 11.69
CA CYS A 82 12.63 -10.93 13.08
C CYS A 82 13.86 -11.38 13.87
N SER A 83 14.26 -10.53 14.83
CA SER A 83 15.28 -10.85 15.83
C SER A 83 14.73 -11.87 16.83
N ASN A 84 15.62 -12.53 17.58
CA ASN A 84 15.23 -13.48 18.63
C ASN A 84 14.31 -12.81 19.66
N GLY A 85 13.27 -13.54 20.09
CA GLY A 85 12.24 -13.02 21.01
C GLY A 85 11.11 -12.25 20.32
N PHE A 86 11.15 -12.10 18.99
CA PHE A 86 10.09 -11.48 18.20
C PHE A 86 9.49 -12.48 17.19
N VAL A 87 8.20 -12.33 16.91
CA VAL A 87 7.44 -13.09 15.92
C VAL A 87 6.96 -12.17 14.81
N LYS A 88 6.95 -12.67 13.58
CA LYS A 88 6.47 -11.91 12.42
C LYS A 88 4.94 -11.86 12.44
N ARG A 89 4.37 -10.66 12.46
CA ARG A 89 2.93 -10.39 12.26
C ARG A 89 2.83 -9.42 11.09
N GLU A 90 2.37 -9.93 9.94
CA GLU A 90 2.41 -9.22 8.66
C GLU A 90 3.84 -8.74 8.34
N ASP A 91 4.04 -7.45 8.10
CA ASP A 91 5.33 -6.85 7.81
C ASP A 91 6.10 -6.41 9.06
N LYS A 92 5.55 -6.65 10.26
CA LYS A 92 6.12 -6.21 11.54
C LYS A 92 6.65 -7.36 12.39
N CYS A 93 7.62 -7.04 13.23
CA CYS A 93 8.13 -7.95 14.26
C CYS A 93 7.60 -7.52 15.62
N CYS A 94 6.82 -8.39 16.24
CA CYS A 94 6.19 -8.13 17.53
C CYS A 94 6.79 -9.03 18.59
N MET A 95 6.93 -8.53 19.81
CA MET A 95 7.41 -9.32 20.93
C MET A 95 6.59 -10.62 21.10
N ALA A 96 7.29 -11.76 21.17
CA ALA A 96 6.67 -13.08 21.14
C ALA A 96 5.75 -13.36 22.34
N TYR A 97 6.06 -12.77 23.49
CA TYR A 97 5.30 -12.95 24.73
C TYR A 97 4.03 -12.09 24.80
N CYS A 98 3.84 -11.19 23.84
CA CYS A 98 2.69 -10.29 23.86
C CYS A 98 1.47 -10.92 23.21
N ASP A 99 0.31 -10.65 23.79
CA ASP A 99 -0.98 -11.11 23.25
C ASP A 99 -1.13 -10.77 21.76
N VAL A 100 -1.82 -11.63 21.02
CA VAL A 100 -1.99 -11.46 19.57
C VAL A 100 -2.84 -10.23 19.21
N HIS A 101 -3.79 -9.86 20.07
CA HIS A 101 -4.67 -8.71 19.90
C HIS A 101 -4.07 -7.41 20.48
N CYS A 102 -2.87 -7.50 21.05
CA CYS A 102 -2.10 -6.33 21.43
C CYS A 102 -1.46 -5.67 20.21
N LYS A 103 -1.44 -4.34 20.17
CA LYS A 103 -0.66 -3.62 19.17
C LYS A 103 0.79 -4.04 19.27
N CYS A 104 1.41 -4.22 18.10
CA CYS A 104 2.78 -4.69 17.99
C CYS A 104 3.72 -3.83 18.86
N ASN A 105 4.49 -4.49 19.73
CA ASN A 105 5.43 -3.85 20.67
C ASN A 105 4.77 -2.88 21.67
N SER A 106 3.47 -3.00 21.94
CA SER A 106 2.71 -2.18 22.89
C SER A 106 2.32 -2.98 24.13
N CYS A 107 3.30 -3.60 24.78
CA CYS A 107 3.11 -4.54 25.88
C CYS A 107 4.33 -4.52 26.82
N ASN A 108 4.12 -4.96 28.05
CA ASN A 108 5.14 -5.07 29.07
C ASN A 108 4.87 -6.30 29.96
N GLU A 109 5.60 -6.42 31.07
CA GLU A 109 5.46 -7.50 32.04
C GLU A 109 4.05 -7.59 32.67
N ASN A 110 3.32 -6.47 32.72
CA ASN A 110 1.97 -6.39 33.27
C ASN A 110 0.87 -6.66 32.22
N GLY A 111 1.25 -6.93 30.96
CA GLY A 111 0.34 -7.24 29.87
C GLY A 111 0.33 -6.20 28.74
N CYS A 112 -0.77 -6.13 28.01
CA CYS A 112 -0.92 -5.22 26.88
C CYS A 112 -1.17 -3.78 27.34
N MET A 113 -0.61 -2.81 26.62
CA MET A 113 -0.80 -1.38 26.85
C MET A 113 -1.77 -0.74 25.83
N SER A 114 -1.92 -1.34 24.65
CA SER A 114 -2.86 -0.88 23.62
C SER A 114 -3.27 -2.01 22.69
N CYS A 115 -4.55 -2.11 22.38
CA CYS A 115 -5.11 -3.18 21.55
C CYS A 115 -5.25 -2.78 20.09
N VAL A 116 -5.26 -3.76 19.19
CA VAL A 116 -5.57 -3.56 17.77
C VAL A 116 -7.04 -3.15 17.60
N ASN A 117 -7.41 -2.63 16.43
CA ASN A 117 -8.80 -2.29 16.13
C ASN A 117 -9.70 -3.54 16.26
N GLY A 118 -10.94 -3.34 16.69
CA GLY A 118 -11.85 -4.43 17.06
C GLY A 118 -11.63 -4.96 18.47
N PHE A 119 -10.67 -4.42 19.23
CA PHE A 119 -10.41 -4.79 20.63
C PHE A 119 -10.22 -3.54 21.50
N TYR A 120 -10.68 -3.60 22.74
CA TYR A 120 -10.45 -2.57 23.75
C TYR A 120 -9.63 -3.12 24.92
N LEU A 121 -8.89 -2.21 25.57
CA LEU A 121 -8.05 -2.56 26.70
C LEU A 121 -8.89 -2.67 27.99
N ASN A 122 -8.82 -3.80 28.66
CA ASN A 122 -9.43 -4.06 29.96
C ASN A 122 -8.47 -4.84 30.85
N ASN A 123 -8.03 -4.26 31.97
CA ASN A 123 -7.08 -4.89 32.91
C ASN A 123 -5.84 -5.50 32.21
N SER A 124 -5.19 -4.72 31.34
CA SER A 124 -4.02 -5.13 30.54
C SER A 124 -4.27 -6.29 29.55
N GLN A 125 -5.53 -6.65 29.31
CA GLN A 125 -5.94 -7.63 28.32
C GLN A 125 -6.77 -6.98 27.22
N CYS A 126 -6.68 -7.51 26.01
CA CYS A 126 -7.47 -7.06 24.88
C CYS A 126 -8.75 -7.88 24.78
N VAL A 127 -9.89 -7.21 24.95
CA VAL A 127 -11.21 -7.81 24.89
C VAL A 127 -11.87 -7.38 23.59
N SER A 128 -12.55 -8.30 22.91
CA SER A 128 -13.22 -8.02 21.64
C SER A 128 -14.28 -6.94 21.80
N CYS A 129 -14.31 -6.02 20.84
CA CYS A 129 -15.39 -5.08 20.66
C CYS A 129 -16.69 -5.81 20.24
N PRO A 130 -17.85 -5.15 20.39
CA PRO A 130 -19.09 -5.59 19.77
C PRO A 130 -18.94 -5.78 18.26
N LEU A 131 -19.77 -6.64 17.67
CA LEU A 131 -19.72 -6.97 16.26
C LEU A 131 -19.76 -5.70 15.38
N HIS A 132 -18.91 -5.66 14.35
CA HIS A 132 -18.78 -4.56 13.40
C HIS A 132 -18.31 -3.22 13.98
N CYS A 133 -17.70 -3.23 15.16
CA CYS A 133 -17.15 -2.05 15.80
C CYS A 133 -15.61 -2.08 15.79
N ASP A 134 -15.00 -1.11 15.09
CA ASP A 134 -13.54 -0.96 15.00
C ASP A 134 -12.94 -0.31 16.25
N LEU A 135 -13.65 0.64 16.87
CA LEU A 135 -13.18 1.37 18.06
C LEU A 135 -14.27 1.38 19.12
N CYS A 136 -14.01 0.76 20.27
CA CYS A 136 -14.96 0.68 21.37
C CYS A 136 -14.33 0.89 22.74
N THR A 137 -15.17 1.18 23.73
CA THR A 137 -14.94 0.90 25.16
C THR A 137 -15.77 -0.31 25.57
N TYR A 138 -15.75 -0.65 26.86
CA TYR A 138 -16.59 -1.70 27.45
C TYR A 138 -18.10 -1.51 27.22
N ASN A 139 -18.57 -0.31 26.88
CA ASN A 139 -20.00 0.00 26.76
C ASN A 139 -20.40 0.84 25.54
N GLN A 140 -19.44 1.33 24.74
CA GLN A 140 -19.71 2.24 23.64
C GLN A 140 -18.88 1.89 22.43
N CYS A 141 -19.49 1.98 21.24
CA CYS A 141 -18.80 1.95 19.97
C CYS A 141 -18.65 3.37 19.42
N PHE A 142 -17.43 3.78 19.08
CA PHE A 142 -17.10 5.09 18.53
C PHE A 142 -16.94 5.06 17.01
N ALA A 143 -16.50 3.93 16.45
CA ALA A 143 -16.32 3.76 15.02
C ALA A 143 -16.74 2.36 14.60
N CYS A 144 -17.59 2.28 13.57
CA CYS A 144 -18.00 1.03 12.95
C CYS A 144 -17.07 0.68 11.77
N GLU A 145 -16.99 -0.60 11.47
CA GLU A 145 -16.32 -1.11 10.27
C GLU A 145 -16.91 -0.47 8.99
N ASN A 146 -16.11 -0.42 7.92
CA ASN A 146 -16.56 0.09 6.63
C ASN A 146 -17.82 -0.66 6.16
N GLY A 147 -18.86 0.10 5.80
CA GLY A 147 -20.15 -0.47 5.40
C GLY A 147 -21.14 -0.63 6.57
N TYR A 148 -20.80 -0.18 7.78
CA TYR A 148 -21.70 -0.16 8.92
C TYR A 148 -21.86 1.26 9.48
N SER A 149 -23.00 1.53 10.12
CA SER A 149 -23.27 2.78 10.86
C SER A 149 -23.75 2.46 12.26
N TYR A 150 -23.36 3.31 13.21
CA TYR A 150 -23.81 3.18 14.59
C TYR A 150 -25.29 3.53 14.70
N ASP A 151 -26.08 2.58 15.19
CA ASP A 151 -27.50 2.76 15.47
C ASP A 151 -27.70 2.99 16.97
N SER A 152 -28.23 4.17 17.33
CA SER A 152 -28.40 4.58 18.71
C SER A 152 -29.53 3.84 19.46
N ILE A 153 -30.45 3.21 18.72
CA ILE A 153 -31.59 2.47 19.27
C ILE A 153 -31.12 1.09 19.74
N THR A 154 -30.47 0.34 18.85
CA THR A 154 -29.91 -0.98 19.14
C THR A 154 -28.57 -0.91 19.86
N LYS A 155 -27.93 0.28 19.91
CA LYS A 155 -26.59 0.52 20.45
C LYS A 155 -25.53 -0.35 19.78
N SER A 156 -25.68 -0.57 18.47
CA SER A 156 -24.84 -1.49 17.70
C SER A 156 -24.54 -0.95 16.31
N CYS A 157 -23.49 -1.47 15.67
CA CYS A 157 -23.16 -1.17 14.29
C CYS A 157 -24.03 -2.02 13.37
N ILE A 158 -24.87 -1.37 12.56
CA ILE A 158 -25.74 -2.04 11.60
C ILE A 158 -25.25 -1.80 10.18
N GLU A 159 -25.42 -2.79 9.32
CA GLU A 159 -25.00 -2.70 7.92
C GLU A 159 -25.72 -1.53 7.24
N ASN A 160 -24.94 -0.71 6.54
CA ASN A 160 -25.44 0.34 5.68
C ASN A 160 -26.19 -0.34 4.55
N LYS A 161 -27.52 -0.22 4.55
CA LYS A 161 -28.33 -0.63 3.40
C LYS A 161 -27.92 0.22 2.22
N ASN A 162 -27.01 -0.31 1.41
CA ASN A 162 -26.71 0.22 0.09
C ASN A 162 -28.00 0.07 -0.70
N ASN A 163 -28.78 1.16 -0.75
CA ASN A 163 -29.95 1.21 -1.59
C ASN A 163 -29.47 1.13 -3.04
N ASN A 164 -29.36 -0.10 -3.54
CA ASN A 164 -29.06 -0.46 -4.92
C ASN A 164 -30.22 -0.06 -5.86
N PHE A 165 -31.03 0.89 -5.42
CA PHE A 165 -32.16 1.48 -6.10
C PHE A 165 -31.67 2.14 -7.39
N THR A 166 -30.58 2.90 -7.34
CA THR A 166 -30.01 3.56 -8.52
C THR A 166 -29.55 2.57 -9.58
N LEU A 167 -28.84 1.48 -9.22
CA LEU A 167 -28.40 0.47 -10.18
C LEU A 167 -29.57 -0.34 -10.74
N ARG A 168 -30.56 -0.65 -9.89
CA ARG A 168 -31.79 -1.33 -10.31
C ARG A 168 -32.60 -0.49 -11.30
N PHE A 169 -32.69 0.83 -11.10
CA PHE A 169 -33.32 1.75 -12.04
C PHE A 169 -32.56 1.82 -13.38
N ILE A 170 -31.22 1.91 -13.35
CA ILE A 170 -30.40 1.91 -14.56
C ILE A 170 -30.61 0.61 -15.35
N PHE A 171 -30.57 -0.55 -14.68
CA PHE A 171 -30.80 -1.84 -15.32
C PHE A 171 -32.19 -1.93 -15.95
N THR A 172 -33.24 -1.44 -15.26
CA THR A 172 -34.59 -1.42 -15.81
C THR A 172 -34.71 -0.53 -17.05
N ILE A 173 -34.05 0.64 -17.07
CA ILE A 173 -34.06 1.56 -18.22
C ILE A 173 -33.34 0.92 -19.42
N LEU A 174 -32.19 0.28 -19.18
CA LEU A 174 -31.44 -0.44 -20.23
C LEU A 174 -32.23 -1.61 -20.81
N CYS A 175 -32.89 -2.41 -19.97
CA CYS A 175 -33.75 -3.48 -20.46
C CYS A 175 -34.91 -2.94 -21.28
N ALA A 176 -35.55 -1.84 -20.85
CA ALA A 176 -36.67 -1.23 -21.57
C ALA A 176 -36.24 -0.66 -22.93
N SER A 177 -35.09 0.00 -23.02
CA SER A 177 -34.59 0.55 -24.28
C SER A 177 -34.23 -0.55 -25.29
N ILE A 178 -33.60 -1.64 -24.83
CA ILE A 178 -33.31 -2.81 -25.65
C ILE A 178 -34.60 -3.45 -26.17
N CYS A 179 -35.61 -3.63 -25.31
CA CYS A 179 -36.92 -4.15 -25.72
C CYS A 179 -37.57 -3.28 -26.80
N LEU A 180 -37.52 -1.95 -26.64
CA LEU A 180 -38.07 -1.01 -27.61
C LEU A 180 -37.37 -1.13 -28.97
N LEU A 181 -36.04 -1.25 -28.98
CA LEU A 181 -35.26 -1.44 -30.21
C LEU A 181 -35.62 -2.75 -30.92
N PHE A 182 -35.80 -3.84 -30.17
CA PHE A 182 -36.26 -5.11 -30.76
C PHE A 182 -37.67 -4.99 -31.35
N ILE A 183 -38.60 -4.33 -30.67
CA ILE A 183 -39.96 -4.10 -31.17
C ILE A 183 -39.92 -3.28 -32.46
N ILE A 184 -39.09 -2.22 -32.50
CA ILE A 184 -38.90 -1.38 -33.69
C ILE A 184 -38.30 -2.20 -34.84
N ALA A 185 -37.30 -3.03 -34.56
CA ALA A 185 -36.66 -3.90 -35.55
C ALA A 185 -37.63 -4.95 -36.12
N ILE A 186 -38.42 -5.61 -35.27
CA ILE A 186 -39.43 -6.58 -35.71
C ILE A 186 -40.50 -5.88 -36.56
N SER A 187 -40.94 -4.68 -36.15
CA SER A 187 -41.93 -3.90 -36.87
C SER A 187 -41.42 -3.46 -38.25
N SER A 188 -40.16 -3.01 -38.34
CA SER A 188 -39.55 -2.61 -39.61
C SER A 188 -39.36 -3.80 -40.56
N ILE A 189 -38.90 -4.95 -40.05
CA ILE A 189 -38.81 -6.20 -40.83
C ILE A 189 -40.19 -6.61 -41.36
N PHE A 190 -41.22 -6.57 -40.51
CA PHE A 190 -42.59 -6.90 -40.92
C PHE A 190 -43.09 -5.99 -42.04
N LEU A 191 -42.85 -4.68 -41.96
CA LEU A 191 -43.21 -3.71 -43.01
C LEU A 191 -42.45 -3.97 -44.32
N ILE A 192 -41.17 -4.31 -44.25
CA ILE A 192 -40.36 -4.67 -45.43
C ILE A 192 -40.93 -5.93 -46.09
N LEU A 193 -41.20 -6.99 -45.32
CA LEU A 193 -41.78 -8.23 -45.84
C LEU A 193 -43.17 -8.01 -46.44
N LYS A 194 -43.99 -7.14 -45.83
CA LYS A 194 -45.29 -6.75 -46.37
C LYS A 194 -45.13 -6.05 -47.73
N ARG A 195 -44.23 -5.06 -47.83
CA ARG A 195 -43.93 -4.36 -49.09
C ARG A 195 -43.45 -5.32 -50.18
N GLU A 196 -42.56 -6.26 -49.87
CA GLU A 196 -42.09 -7.26 -50.85
C GLU A 196 -43.20 -8.21 -51.33
N ARG A 197 -44.15 -8.57 -50.46
CA ARG A 197 -45.33 -9.37 -50.88
C ARG A 197 -46.22 -8.57 -51.81
N GLU A 198 -46.49 -7.30 -51.51
CA GLU A 198 -47.29 -6.40 -52.36
C GLU A 198 -46.62 -6.20 -53.74
N GLU A 199 -45.31 -5.96 -53.80
CA GLU A 199 -44.58 -5.82 -55.07
C GLU A 199 -44.53 -7.13 -55.88
N ARG A 200 -44.39 -8.30 -55.23
CA ARG A 200 -44.51 -9.60 -55.90
C ARG A 200 -45.91 -9.80 -56.49
N MET A 201 -46.96 -9.47 -55.74
CA MET A 201 -48.34 -9.56 -56.22
C MET A 201 -48.59 -8.64 -57.42
N LYS A 202 -48.08 -7.39 -57.38
CA LYS A 202 -48.17 -6.48 -58.54
C LYS A 202 -47.50 -7.05 -59.80
N LYS A 203 -46.32 -7.68 -59.65
CA LYS A 203 -45.62 -8.34 -60.77
C LYS A 203 -46.42 -9.52 -61.33
N VAL A 204 -47.00 -10.36 -60.48
CA VAL A 204 -47.84 -11.50 -60.91
C VAL A 204 -49.09 -11.02 -61.64
N VAL A 205 -49.81 -10.03 -61.10
CA VAL A 205 -51.01 -9.48 -61.75
C VAL A 205 -50.68 -8.88 -63.11
N LYS A 206 -49.56 -8.15 -63.23
CA LYS A 206 -49.13 -7.58 -64.51
C LYS A 206 -48.74 -8.63 -65.56
N ALA A 207 -48.34 -9.84 -65.15
CA ALA A 207 -47.99 -10.92 -66.08
C ALA A 207 -49.22 -11.71 -66.59
N LEU A 208 -50.38 -11.55 -65.95
CA LEU A 208 -51.63 -12.23 -66.31
C LEU A 208 -52.55 -11.38 -67.22
N LEU A 209 -52.22 -10.09 -67.41
CA LEU A 209 -52.89 -9.14 -68.30
C LEU A 209 -52.05 -8.93 -69.56
#